data_AF-A0A962P9R6-F1
#
_entry.id   AF-A0A962P9R6-F1
#
_cell.length_a   1.000
_cell.length_b   1.000
_cell.length_c   1.000
_cell.angle_alpha   90.00
_cell.angle_beta   90.00
_cell.angle_gamma   90.00
#
_symmetry.space_group_name_H-M   'P 1'
#
loop_
_entity.id
_entity.type
_entity.pdbx_description
1 polymer ?
#
loop_
_entity_poly.entity_id
_entity_poly.type
_entity_poly.pdbx_seq_one_letter_code
_entity_poly.pdbx_strand_id
1 'polypeptide(L)' 'MNAIVDKGVHPQVLKELQAILKQPYKDICDVCDGSGLTTKKEPCVKCKGNGYRLLRLL' A
#
# COMPACT_ATOMS: atom_id res chain seq x y z
N MET A 1 -18.88 9.18 0.01
CA MET A 1 -17.86 9.02 1.07
C MET A 1 -18.39 7.99 2.04
N ASN A 2 -17.81 6.79 2.09
CA ASN A 2 -18.26 5.74 3.01
C ASN A 2 -17.76 6.10 4.41
N ALA A 3 -18.67 6.54 5.27
CA ALA A 3 -18.39 6.76 6.67
C ALA A 3 -18.03 5.41 7.31
N ILE A 4 -16.79 5.28 7.78
CA ILE A 4 -16.37 4.16 8.64
C ILE A 4 -17.24 4.28 9.89
N VAL A 5 -18.06 3.26 10.16
CA VAL A 5 -19.05 3.27 11.24
C VAL A 5 -18.34 3.41 12.59
N ASP A 6 -18.64 4.52 13.25
CA ASP A 6 -18.02 5.02 14.47
C ASP A 6 -18.54 4.22 15.68
N LYS A 7 -17.83 3.15 16.06
CA LYS A 7 -18.07 2.43 17.31
C LYS A 7 -16.84 2.56 18.21
N GLY A 8 -16.77 3.65 18.97
CA GLY A 8 -15.87 3.79 20.12
C GLY A 8 -14.38 3.94 19.79
N VAL A 9 -14.03 4.38 18.58
CA VAL A 9 -12.63 4.61 18.21
C VAL A 9 -12.21 6.01 18.67
N HIS A 10 -11.07 6.10 19.34
CA HIS A 10 -10.53 7.39 19.78
C HIS A 10 -10.30 8.31 18.56
N PRO A 11 -10.80 9.58 18.56
CA PRO A 11 -10.76 10.45 17.38
C PRO A 11 -9.37 10.63 16.76
N GLN A 12 -8.34 10.63 17.60
CA GLN A 12 -6.93 10.68 17.17
C GLN A 12 -6.55 9.49 16.29
N VAL A 13 -6.97 8.28 16.66
CA VAL A 13 -6.68 7.04 15.91
C VAL A 13 -7.36 7.07 14.55
N LEU A 14 -8.60 7.57 14.48
CA LEU A 14 -9.29 7.73 13.21
C LEU A 14 -8.58 8.75 12.29
N LYS A 15 -8.11 9.87 12.85
CA LYS A 15 -7.37 10.89 12.10
C LYS A 15 -6.04 10.36 11.58
N GLU A 16 -5.30 9.60 12.38
CA GLU A 16 -4.05 8.95 11.98
C GLU A 16 -4.27 7.93 10.88
N LEU A 17 -5.28 7.06 11.02
CA LEU A 17 -5.66 6.10 9.99
C LEU A 17 -6.03 6.81 8.68
N GLN A 18 -6.84 7.86 8.74
CA GLN A 18 -7.20 8.65 7.56
C GLN A 18 -5.98 9.31 6.92
N ALA A 19 -5.03 9.81 7.70
CA ALA A 19 -3.80 10.41 7.19
C ALA A 19 -2.94 9.35 6.46
N ILE A 20 -2.79 8.16 7.05
CA ILE A 20 -2.12 7.01 6.41
C ILE A 20 -2.84 6.65 5.11
N LEU A 21 -4.16 6.46 5.13
CA LEU A 21 -4.94 6.07 3.95
C LEU A 21 -4.96 7.14 2.84
N LYS A 22 -4.69 8.41 3.16
CA LYS A 22 -4.60 9.52 2.19
C LYS A 22 -3.21 9.66 1.54
N GLN A 23 -2.18 9.01 2.06
CA GLN A 23 -0.85 9.08 1.47
C GLN A 23 -0.82 8.34 0.13
N PRO A 24 -0.04 8.82 -0.86
CA PRO A 24 0.12 8.11 -2.11
C PRO A 24 0.93 6.84 -1.85
N TYR A 25 0.34 5.69 -2.16
CA TYR A 25 1.05 4.41 -2.12
C TYR A 25 1.60 4.09 -3.51
N LYS A 26 2.74 3.42 -3.55
CA LYS A 26 3.29 2.82 -4.77
C LYS A 26 3.37 1.31 -4.63
N ASP A 27 3.00 0.63 -5.70
CA ASP A 27 3.26 -0.79 -5.85
C ASP A 27 4.75 -1.03 -6.06
N ILE A 28 5.34 -1.85 -5.21
CA ILE A 28 6.74 -2.27 -5.30
C ILE A 28 6.86 -3.80 -5.26
N CYS A 29 7.98 -4.31 -5.74
CA CYS A 29 8.39 -5.69 -5.52
C CYS A 29 9.29 -5.75 -4.28
N ASP A 30 9.03 -6.70 -3.39
CA ASP A 30 9.81 -6.96 -2.18
C ASP A 30 11.25 -7.39 -2.46
N VAL A 31 11.47 -8.23 -3.47
CA VAL A 31 12.79 -8.78 -3.80
C VAL A 31 13.73 -7.72 -4.39
N CYS A 32 13.20 -6.80 -5.19
CA CYS A 32 14.02 -5.79 -5.88
C CYS A 32 13.81 -4.36 -5.35
N ASP A 33 13.16 -4.23 -4.19
CA ASP A 33 12.84 -2.97 -3.49
C ASP A 33 12.20 -1.89 -4.38
N GLY A 34 11.34 -2.32 -5.31
CA GLY A 34 10.67 -1.39 -6.23
C GLY A 34 11.53 -0.86 -7.39
N SER A 35 12.75 -1.39 -7.59
CA SER A 35 13.55 -1.12 -8.80
C SER A 35 12.95 -1.75 -10.07
N GLY A 36 12.05 -2.73 -9.91
CA GLY A 36 11.20 -3.29 -10.96
C GLY A 36 9.74 -2.93 -10.75
N LEU A 37 9.02 -2.67 -11.85
CA LEU A 37 7.57 -2.49 -11.83
C LEU A 37 6.90 -3.81 -11.44
N THR A 38 6.00 -3.76 -10.47
CA THR A 38 5.05 -4.84 -10.19
C THR A 38 3.68 -4.24 -10.20
N THR A 39 2.84 -4.69 -11.11
CA THR A 39 1.44 -4.28 -11.16
C THR A 39 0.57 -5.45 -10.71
N LYS A 40 -0.72 -5.22 -10.48
CA LYS A 40 -1.66 -6.34 -10.23
C LYS A 40 -1.77 -7.31 -11.41
N LYS A 41 -1.35 -6.89 -12.61
CA LYS A 41 -1.51 -7.65 -13.86
C LYS A 41 -0.23 -8.33 -14.32
N GLU A 42 0.93 -7.80 -13.93
CA GLU A 42 2.22 -8.22 -14.49
C GLU A 42 3.23 -8.57 -13.38
N PRO A 43 3.92 -9.71 -13.50
CA PRO A 43 4.97 -10.09 -12.57
C PRO A 43 6.17 -9.15 -12.67
N CYS A 44 6.92 -9.02 -11.58
CA CYS A 44 8.13 -8.19 -11.57
C CYS A 44 9.16 -8.68 -12.58
N VAL A 45 9.51 -7.83 -13.55
CA VAL A 45 10.52 -8.13 -14.58
C VAL A 45 11.93 -8.34 -14.03
N LYS A 46 12.26 -7.68 -12.91
CA LYS A 46 13.61 -7.73 -12.30
C LYS A 46 13.86 -9.05 -11.58
N CYS A 47 12.92 -9.50 -10.76
CA CYS A 47 13.04 -10.80 -10.07
C CYS A 47 12.41 -11.95 -10.85
N LYS A 48 11.92 -11.71 -12.07
CA LYS A 48 11.27 -12.71 -12.95
C LYS A 48 10.10 -13.42 -12.27
N GLY A 49 9.31 -12.68 -11.49
CA GLY A 49 8.15 -13.23 -10.77
C GLY A 49 8.45 -13.95 -9.46
N ASN A 50 9.70 -13.96 -8.97
CA ASN A 50 10.05 -14.56 -7.66
C ASN A 50 9.68 -13.70 -6.44
N GLY A 51 9.12 -12.51 -6.65
CA GLY A 51 8.77 -11.57 -5.59
C GLY A 51 7.27 -11.26 -5.54
N TYR A 52 6.85 -10.70 -4.43
CA TYR A 52 5.48 -10.31 -4.15
C TYR A 52 5.26 -8.81 -4.30
N ARG A 53 4.03 -8.44 -4.66
CA ARG A 53 3.58 -7.04 -4.71
C ARG A 53 3.35 -6.53 -3.30
N LEU A 54 4.08 -5.49 -2.91
CA LEU A 54 3.87 -4.73 -1.67
C LEU A 54 3.38 -3.32 -1.98
N LEU A 55 2.65 -2.74 -1.02
CA LEU A 55 2.31 -1.32 -1.02
C LEU A 55 3.31 -0.58 -0.13
N ARG A 56 4.09 0.33 -0.70
CA ARG A 56 4.98 1.23 0.04
C ARG A 56 4.34 2.61 0.14
N LEU A 57 4.27 3.14 1.35
CA LEU A 57 3.99 4.56 1.61
C LEU A 57 5.13 5.40 1.04
N LEU A 58 4.80 6.43 0.25
CA LEU A 58 5.77 7.38 -0.32
C LEU A 58 6.10 8.53 0.64
#